data_AF-A0A6G0VQ41-F1
#
_entry.id   AF-A0A6G0VQ41-F1
#
_cell.length_a   1.000
_cell.length_b   1.000
_cell.length_c   1.000
_cell.angle_alpha   90.00
_cell.angle_beta   90.00
_cell.angle_gamma   90.00
#
_symmetry.space_group_name_H-M   'P 1'
#
loop_
_entity.id
_entity.type
_entity.pdbx_description
1 polymer ?
#
loop_
_entity_poly.entity_id
_entity_poly.type
_entity_poly.pdbx_seq_one_letter_code
_entity_poly.pdbx_strand_id
1 'polypeptide(L)'
;MLIGYASDGVNVMMGAHNSLATTLKDDIPNIFILKCICHSFHLFASYACTKLPISIEETVKDIYNFLNTSPKRLCKYAEFQTFLNIKQHKMLQPSQTRWLSLLPVVNRLLEQFDAMKLYFTGVCILEKSQ
;
A
#
# COMPACT_ATOMS: atom_id res chain seq x y z
N MET A 1 5.45 -20.11 -34.83
CA MET A 1 4.09 -19.53 -34.94
C MET A 1 3.77 -18.85 -33.61
N LEU A 2 3.59 -17.53 -33.61
CA LEU A 2 3.18 -16.79 -32.43
C LEU A 2 1.65 -16.82 -32.34
N ILE A 3 1.12 -17.29 -31.21
CA ILE A 3 -0.34 -17.47 -31.00
C ILE A 3 -0.91 -16.49 -29.97
N GLY A 4 -0.06 -15.85 -29.17
CA GLY A 4 -0.51 -14.88 -28.19
C GLY A 4 0.60 -13.95 -27.73
N TYR A 5 0.18 -12.76 -27.28
CA TYR A 5 1.02 -11.70 -26.77
C TYR A 5 0.38 -11.12 -25.50
N ALA A 6 1.16 -11.01 -24.43
CA ALA A 6 0.73 -10.41 -23.18
C ALA A 6 1.76 -9.39 -22.71
N SER A 7 1.29 -8.21 -22.32
CA SER A 7 2.16 -7.12 -21.84
C SER A 7 1.44 -6.21 -20.87
N ASP A 8 2.19 -5.32 -20.23
CA ASP A 8 1.63 -4.23 -19.44
C ASP A 8 0.76 -3.29 -20.29
N GLY A 9 -0.09 -2.52 -19.62
CA GLY A 9 -1.06 -1.64 -20.28
C GLY A 9 -0.46 -0.37 -20.87
N VAL A 10 0.87 -0.25 -20.96
CA VAL A 10 1.54 0.97 -21.42
C VAL A 10 1.20 1.23 -22.88
N ASN A 11 1.04 2.51 -23.24
CA ASN A 11 0.55 2.89 -24.56
C ASN A 11 1.44 2.38 -25.70
N VAL A 12 2.76 2.30 -25.50
CA VAL A 12 3.71 1.72 -26.47
C VAL A 12 3.44 0.22 -26.72
N MET A 13 2.97 -0.50 -25.71
CA MET A 13 2.75 -1.95 -25.77
C MET A 13 1.32 -2.32 -26.17
N MET A 14 0.34 -1.53 -25.74
CA MET A 14 -1.09 -1.86 -25.75
C MET A 14 -2.02 -0.71 -26.20
N GLY A 15 -1.43 0.37 -26.72
CA GLY A 15 -2.14 1.55 -27.22
C GLY A 15 -2.98 1.27 -28.46
N ALA A 16 -3.96 2.14 -28.71
CA ALA A 16 -4.89 2.02 -29.84
C ALA A 16 -4.24 2.29 -31.20
N HIS A 17 -3.12 3.03 -31.22
CA HIS A 17 -2.40 3.40 -32.43
C HIS A 17 -0.89 3.24 -32.19
N ASN A 18 -0.18 2.73 -33.20
CA ASN A 18 1.29 2.60 -33.21
C ASN A 18 1.86 1.88 -31.98
N SER A 19 1.14 0.87 -31.48
CA SER A 19 1.61 0.01 -30.39
C SER A 19 2.10 -1.33 -30.91
N LEU A 20 2.92 -2.01 -30.11
CA LEU A 20 3.34 -3.37 -30.43
C LEU A 20 2.14 -4.31 -30.61
N ALA A 21 1.08 -4.14 -29.81
CA ALA A 21 -0.16 -4.89 -29.97
C ALA A 21 -0.83 -4.66 -31.33
N THR A 22 -0.89 -3.40 -31.81
CA THR A 22 -1.49 -3.11 -33.13
C THR A 22 -0.63 -3.69 -34.25
N THR A 23 0.69 -3.51 -34.20
CA THR A 23 1.61 -4.04 -35.21
C THR A 23 1.56 -5.56 -35.27
N LEU A 24 1.55 -6.26 -34.12
CA LEU A 24 1.44 -7.71 -34.09
C LEU A 24 0.09 -8.22 -34.62
N LYS A 25 -0.98 -7.43 -34.47
CA LYS A 25 -2.31 -7.77 -34.98
C LYS A 25 -2.41 -7.57 -36.50
N ASP A 26 -1.68 -6.61 -37.04
CA ASP A 26 -1.57 -6.38 -38.48
C ASP A 26 -0.78 -7.52 -39.15
N ASP A 27 0.33 -7.94 -38.54
CA ASP A 27 1.17 -9.05 -39.05
C ASP A 27 0.55 -10.44 -38.82
N ILE A 28 -0.20 -10.61 -37.71
CA ILE A 28 -0.79 -11.89 -37.30
C ILE A 28 -2.26 -11.65 -36.89
N PRO A 29 -3.22 -11.68 -37.84
CA PRO A 29 -4.62 -11.33 -37.58
C PRO A 29 -5.31 -12.16 -36.49
N ASN A 30 -4.86 -13.40 -36.28
CA ASN A 30 -5.43 -14.34 -35.31
C ASN A 30 -4.68 -14.38 -33.97
N ILE A 31 -3.77 -13.44 -33.70
CA ILE A 31 -3.04 -13.40 -32.43
C ILE A 31 -3.96 -13.04 -31.25
N PHE A 32 -3.83 -13.78 -30.16
CA PHE A 32 -4.53 -13.45 -28.91
C PHE A 32 -3.75 -12.40 -28.12
N ILE A 33 -4.37 -11.25 -27.81
CA ILE A 33 -3.72 -10.16 -27.06
C ILE A 33 -4.34 -10.02 -25.68
N LEU A 34 -3.50 -10.11 -24.64
CA LEU A 34 -3.91 -9.99 -23.24
C LEU A 34 -3.19 -8.84 -22.53
N LYS A 35 -3.94 -7.87 -22.00
CA LYS A 35 -3.38 -6.85 -21.11
C LYS A 35 -3.10 -7.46 -19.73
N CYS A 36 -2.04 -6.99 -19.08
CA CYS A 36 -1.68 -7.43 -17.75
C CYS A 36 -2.82 -7.15 -16.75
N ILE A 37 -3.44 -8.23 -16.26
CA ILE A 37 -4.53 -8.19 -15.28
C ILE A 37 -4.05 -7.52 -13.97
N CYS A 38 -2.81 -7.77 -13.56
CA CYS A 38 -2.22 -7.16 -12.37
C CYS A 38 -2.16 -5.64 -12.47
N HIS A 39 -1.84 -5.10 -13.66
CA HIS A 39 -1.83 -3.66 -13.89
C HIS A 39 -3.25 -3.08 -13.84
N SER A 40 -4.24 -3.77 -14.41
CA SER A 40 -5.64 -3.37 -14.31
C SER A 40 -6.15 -3.35 -12.86
N PHE A 41 -5.84 -4.37 -12.06
CA PHE A 41 -6.18 -4.37 -10.63
C PHE A 41 -5.48 -3.27 -9.85
N HIS A 42 -4.21 -3.02 -10.14
CA HIS A 42 -3.48 -1.91 -9.54
C HIS A 42 -4.15 -0.56 -9.83
N LEU A 43 -4.55 -0.31 -11.09
CA LEU A 43 -5.22 0.93 -11.47
C LEU A 43 -6.59 1.07 -10.81
N PHE A 44 -7.38 -0.01 -10.76
CA PHE A 44 -8.66 -0.03 -10.05
C PHE A 44 -8.49 0.29 -8.56
N ALA A 45 -7.57 -0.38 -7.87
CA ALA A 45 -7.30 -0.16 -6.46
C ALA A 45 -6.79 1.26 -6.20
N SER A 46 -5.89 1.76 -7.06
CA SER A 46 -5.40 3.15 -7.04
C SER A 46 -6.54 4.14 -7.09
N TYR A 47 -7.43 4.00 -8.08
CA TYR A 47 -8.58 4.88 -8.24
C TYR A 47 -9.54 4.80 -7.05
N ALA A 48 -9.82 3.60 -6.54
CA ALA A 48 -10.66 3.42 -5.37
C ALA A 48 -10.06 4.12 -4.13
N CYS A 49 -8.74 4.04 -3.94
CA CYS A 49 -8.05 4.69 -2.84
C CYS A 49 -8.11 6.23 -2.94
N THR A 50 -8.20 6.82 -4.14
CA THR A 50 -8.41 8.28 -4.27
C THR A 50 -9.74 8.77 -3.69
N LYS A 51 -10.68 7.86 -3.40
CA LYS A 51 -11.95 8.19 -2.73
C LYS A 51 -11.83 8.17 -1.20
N LEU A 52 -10.75 7.64 -0.65
CA LEU A 52 -10.48 7.70 0.78
C LEU A 52 -10.02 9.11 1.17
N PRO A 53 -10.34 9.57 2.39
CA PRO A 53 -9.80 10.82 2.90
C PRO A 53 -8.27 10.78 2.98
N ILE A 54 -7.61 11.79 2.41
CA ILE A 54 -6.15 11.95 2.40
C ILE A 54 -5.59 11.95 3.84
N SER A 55 -6.36 12.49 4.79
CA SER A 55 -5.99 12.56 6.21
C SER A 55 -5.67 11.19 6.81
N ILE A 56 -6.28 10.10 6.33
CA ILE A 56 -6.01 8.75 6.82
C ILE A 56 -4.60 8.32 6.40
N GLU A 57 -4.21 8.56 5.15
CA GLU A 57 -2.88 8.23 4.66
C GLU A 57 -1.79 9.05 5.34
N GLU A 58 -2.04 10.34 5.56
CA GLU A 58 -1.15 11.23 6.30
C GLU A 58 -0.96 10.75 7.74
N THR A 59 -2.07 10.47 8.45
CA THR A 59 -2.05 9.96 9.82
C THR A 59 -1.22 8.68 9.93
N VAL A 60 -1.40 7.74 9.00
CA VAL A 60 -0.63 6.49 8.97
C VAL A 60 0.86 6.73 8.72
N LYS A 61 1.21 7.65 7.81
CA LYS A 61 2.61 8.05 7.56
C LYS A 61 3.22 8.67 8.81
N ASP A 62 2.50 9.55 9.50
CA ASP A 62 2.97 10.24 10.69
C ASP A 62 3.21 9.28 11.85
N ILE A 63 2.28 8.34 12.09
CA ILE A 63 2.45 7.27 13.08
C ILE A 63 3.68 6.43 12.78
N TYR A 64 3.83 6.00 11.52
CA TYR A 64 4.98 5.20 11.10
C TYR A 64 6.29 5.96 11.35
N ASN A 65 6.36 7.21 10.90
CA ASN A 65 7.54 8.06 11.10
C ASN A 65 7.83 8.23 12.60
N PHE A 66 6.84 8.65 13.39
CA PHE A 66 7.00 8.91 14.82
C PHE A 66 7.56 7.70 15.58
N LEU A 67 7.01 6.51 15.35
CA LEU A 67 7.44 5.28 16.02
C LEU A 67 8.81 4.85 15.50
N ASN A 68 9.03 4.85 14.19
CA ASN A 68 10.22 4.28 13.58
C ASN A 68 11.47 5.20 13.66
N THR A 69 11.31 6.49 14.00
CA THR A 69 12.44 7.41 14.23
C THR A 69 13.28 7.03 15.44
N SER A 70 12.73 6.35 16.45
CA SER A 70 13.44 6.09 17.71
C SER A 70 13.35 4.63 18.15
N PRO A 71 14.49 3.93 18.32
CA PRO A 71 14.51 2.58 18.90
C PRO A 71 13.90 2.54 20.31
N LYS A 72 14.06 3.62 21.09
CA LYS A 72 13.45 3.73 22.43
C LYS A 72 11.92 3.78 22.35
N ARG A 73 11.35 4.50 21.38
CA ARG A 73 9.90 4.55 21.16
C ARG A 73 9.36 3.19 20.72
N LEU A 74 10.06 2.51 19.81
CA LEU A 74 9.70 1.15 19.40
C LEU A 74 9.71 0.16 20.57
N CYS A 75 10.72 0.23 21.43
CA CYS A 75 10.82 -0.64 22.61
C CYS A 75 9.63 -0.40 23.56
N LYS A 76 9.37 0.87 23.91
CA LYS A 76 8.22 1.25 24.75
C LYS A 76 6.90 0.80 24.12
N TYR A 77 6.71 1.03 22.83
CA TYR A 77 5.52 0.60 22.12
C TYR A 77 5.32 -0.93 22.18
N ALA A 78 6.40 -1.71 22.08
CA ALA A 78 6.35 -3.16 22.22
C ALA A 78 5.92 -3.64 23.61
N GLU A 79 6.19 -2.86 24.67
CA GLU A 79 5.67 -3.14 26.01
C GLU A 79 4.13 -3.06 26.04
N PHE A 80 3.53 -2.06 25.40
CA PHE A 80 2.06 -1.93 25.28
C PHE A 80 1.44 -3.06 24.44
N GLN A 81 2.11 -3.47 23.38
CA GLN A 81 1.68 -4.64 22.58
C GLN A 81 1.64 -5.91 23.45
N THR A 82 2.71 -6.15 24.22
CA THR A 82 2.80 -7.29 25.16
C THR A 82 1.72 -7.21 26.24
N PHE A 83 1.53 -6.03 26.82
CA PHE A 83 0.56 -5.80 27.89
C PHE A 83 -0.88 -6.13 27.45
N LEU A 84 -1.23 -5.83 26.21
CA LEU A 84 -2.54 -6.14 25.63
C LEU A 84 -2.62 -7.53 25.00
N ASN A 85 -1.56 -8.34 25.10
CA ASN A 85 -1.44 -9.63 24.42
C ASN A 85 -1.66 -9.54 22.90
N ILE A 86 -1.27 -8.40 22.30
CA ILE A 86 -1.27 -8.18 20.86
C ILE A 86 0.09 -8.61 20.32
N LYS A 87 0.09 -9.30 19.17
CA LYS A 87 1.34 -9.71 18.52
C LYS A 87 2.21 -8.48 18.23
N GLN A 88 3.46 -8.54 18.67
CA GLN A 88 4.43 -7.48 18.44
C GLN A 88 4.74 -7.36 16.95
N HIS A 89 4.33 -6.24 16.39
CA HIS A 89 4.59 -5.89 15.00
C HIS A 89 5.01 -4.43 14.89
N LYS A 90 5.97 -4.17 13.99
CA LYS A 90 6.27 -2.82 13.55
C LYS A 90 5.16 -2.34 12.61
N MET A 91 4.92 -1.03 12.61
CA MET A 91 4.07 -0.40 11.61
C MET A 91 4.70 -0.54 10.23
N LEU A 92 3.86 -0.71 9.21
CA LEU A 92 4.30 -0.83 7.82
C LEU A 92 4.33 0.55 7.17
N GLN A 93 5.36 0.81 6.37
CA GLN A 93 5.43 2.04 5.58
C GLN A 93 4.46 1.95 4.40
N PRO A 94 3.54 2.91 4.21
CA PRO A 94 2.74 2.97 3.00
C PRO A 94 3.63 3.25 1.78
N SER A 95 3.55 2.41 0.75
CA SER A 95 4.28 2.63 -0.50
C SER A 95 3.56 3.66 -1.37
N GLN A 96 4.30 4.67 -1.85
CA GLN A 96 3.75 5.72 -2.71
C GLN A 96 3.31 5.21 -4.10
N THR A 97 3.93 4.14 -4.60
CA THR A 97 3.73 3.66 -5.98
C THR A 97 2.95 2.36 -6.08
N ARG A 98 2.57 1.75 -4.95
CA ARG A 98 1.95 0.43 -4.91
C ARG A 98 0.72 0.45 -4.01
N TRP A 99 -0.41 0.92 -4.52
CA TRP A 99 -1.68 0.98 -3.78
C TRP A 99 -2.12 -0.34 -3.14
N LEU A 100 -1.79 -1.49 -3.74
CA LEU A 100 -2.01 -2.81 -3.14
C LEU A 100 -1.28 -3.01 -1.80
N SER A 101 -0.23 -2.22 -1.51
CA SER A 101 0.47 -2.21 -0.22
C SER A 101 -0.26 -1.44 0.88
N LEU A 102 -1.27 -0.63 0.55
CA LEU A 102 -2.07 0.10 1.53
C LEU A 102 -2.92 -0.87 2.36
N LEU A 103 -3.46 -1.92 1.74
CA LEU A 103 -4.30 -2.90 2.44
C LEU A 103 -3.55 -3.59 3.62
N PRO A 104 -2.34 -4.14 3.44
CA PRO A 104 -1.53 -4.62 4.56
C PRO A 104 -1.27 -3.57 5.65
N VAL A 105 -1.06 -2.31 5.27
CA VAL A 105 -0.81 -1.21 6.20
C VAL A 105 -2.06 -0.92 7.03
N VAL A 106 -3.24 -0.84 6.40
CA VAL A 106 -4.53 -0.64 7.07
C VAL A 106 -4.85 -1.82 8.00
N ASN A 107 -4.65 -3.05 7.54
CA ASN A 107 -4.84 -4.23 8.38
C ASN A 107 -3.91 -4.21 9.59
N ARG A 108 -2.65 -3.79 9.41
CA ARG A 108 -1.70 -3.61 10.52
C ARG A 108 -2.20 -2.54 11.49
N LEU A 109 -2.65 -1.40 10.98
CA LEU A 109 -3.17 -0.31 11.80
C LEU A 109 -4.34 -0.76 12.66
N LEU A 110 -5.30 -1.49 12.07
CA LEU A 110 -6.48 -1.98 12.77
C LEU A 110 -6.11 -3.00 13.86
N GLU A 111 -5.22 -3.94 13.57
CA GLU A 111 -4.73 -4.90 14.56
C GLU A 111 -4.01 -4.23 15.74
N GLN A 112 -3.31 -3.13 15.47
CA GLN A 112 -2.43 -2.44 16.42
C GLN A 112 -3.11 -1.25 17.11
N PHE A 113 -4.38 -0.99 16.78
CA PHE A 113 -5.08 0.24 17.14
C PHE A 113 -5.16 0.44 18.66
N ASP A 114 -5.51 -0.60 19.42
CA ASP A 114 -5.66 -0.50 20.88
C ASP A 114 -4.31 -0.25 21.59
N ALA A 115 -3.24 -0.93 21.14
CA ALA A 115 -1.89 -0.70 21.64
C ALA A 115 -1.42 0.73 21.36
N MET A 116 -1.67 1.23 20.15
CA MET A 116 -1.35 2.60 19.79
C MET A 116 -2.13 3.61 20.62
N LYS A 117 -3.44 3.42 20.78
CA LYS A 117 -4.29 4.32 21.56
C LYS A 117 -3.79 4.44 23.00
N LEU A 118 -3.44 3.33 23.64
CA LEU A 118 -2.88 3.34 25.00
C LEU A 118 -1.50 3.98 25.05
N TYR A 119 -0.62 3.66 24.12
CA TYR A 119 0.72 4.25 24.03
C TYR A 119 0.65 5.79 23.90
N PHE A 120 -0.13 6.30 22.94
CA PHE A 120 -0.26 7.75 22.72
C PHE A 120 -0.97 8.45 23.88
N THR A 121 -1.98 7.83 24.49
CA THR A 121 -2.64 8.37 25.69
C THR A 121 -1.64 8.49 26.85
N GLY A 122 -0.81 7.47 27.07
CA GLY A 122 0.24 7.49 28.09
C GLY A 122 1.28 8.58 27.85
N VAL A 123 1.74 8.75 26.60
CA VAL A 123 2.67 9.83 26.23
C VAL A 123 2.06 11.20 26.52
N CYS A 124 0.81 11.45 26.12
CA CYS A 124 0.14 12.73 26.36
C CYS A 124 -0.04 13.06 27.85
N ILE A 125 -0.26 12.05 28.71
CA ILE A 125 -0.39 12.25 30.15
C ILE A 125 0.97 12.62 30.76
N LEU A 126 2.04 11.95 30.34
CA LEU A 126 3.39 12.21 30.82
C LEU A 126 3.90 13.61 30.41
N GLU A 127 3.59 14.05 29.20
CA GLU A 127 3.95 15.40 28.71
C GLU A 127 3.17 16.52 29.40
N LYS A 128 1.96 16.26 29.91
CA LYS A 128 1.15 17.23 30.68
C LYS A 128 1.50 17.30 32.17
N SER A 129 2.35 16.39 32.64
CA SER A 129 2.76 16.29 34.05
C SER A 129 4.10 16.98 34.34
N GLN A 130 4.68 17.62 33.31
CA GLN A 130 5.83 18.53 33.38
C GLN A 130 5.36 19.96 33.14
#